data_AF-A0A532UI72-F1
#
_entry.id   AF-A0A532UI72-F1
#
_cell.length_a   1.000
_cell.length_b   1.000
_cell.length_c   1.000
_cell.angle_alpha   90.00
_cell.angle_beta   90.00
_cell.angle_gamma   90.00
#
_symmetry.space_group_name_H-M   'P 1'
#
loop_
_entity.id
_entity.type
_entity.pdbx_description
1 polymer ?
#
loop_
_entity_poly.entity_id
_entity_poly.type
_entity_poly.pdbx_seq_one_letter_code
_entity_poly.pdbx_strand_id
1 'polypeptide(L)' 'MDTETHDNNGRFPELMTEAELVEFLRIPAVSKGDDYGNVVANLKRMRDLPCIHICRQPLYPREAIQRWIQDQTEKEQPR' A
#
# COMPACT_ATOMS: atom_id res chain seq x y z
N MET A 1 6.55 -29.67 19.73
CA MET A 1 7.34 -28.46 19.98
C MET A 1 7.39 -27.74 18.65
N ASP A 2 6.41 -26.83 18.52
CA ASP A 2 6.47 -25.58 17.77
C ASP A 2 6.78 -25.69 16.27
N THR A 3 5.71 -25.83 15.49
CA THR A 3 5.65 -25.36 14.10
C THR A 3 5.92 -23.86 14.09
N GLU A 4 7.17 -23.45 13.91
CA GLU A 4 7.52 -22.12 13.45
C GLU A 4 7.10 -21.99 11.98
N THR A 5 5.81 -21.74 11.76
CA THR A 5 5.39 -20.96 10.60
C THR A 5 6.14 -19.65 10.68
N HIS A 6 7.20 -19.51 9.87
CA HIS A 6 7.79 -18.22 9.55
C HIS A 6 6.73 -17.43 8.77
N ASP A 7 5.82 -16.82 9.53
CA ASP A 7 4.90 -15.80 9.05
C ASP A 7 5.74 -14.65 8.49
N ASN A 8 5.97 -14.67 7.17
CA ASN A 8 6.37 -13.50 6.38
C ASN A 8 5.35 -12.33 6.47
N ASN A 9 4.31 -12.48 7.29
CA ASN A 9 3.27 -11.51 7.63
C ASN A 9 3.80 -10.32 8.47
N GLY A 10 5.05 -10.36 8.93
CA GLY A 10 5.63 -9.36 9.85
C GLY A 10 6.48 -8.24 9.22
N ARG A 11 6.60 -8.14 7.89
CA ARG A 11 7.52 -7.15 7.28
C ARG A 11 7.00 -5.70 7.34
N PHE A 12 5.68 -5.50 7.36
CA PHE A 12 5.07 -4.18 7.41
C PHE A 12 4.00 -4.12 8.51
N PRO A 13 3.88 -3.00 9.24
CA PRO A 13 2.90 -2.83 10.30
C PRO A 13 1.46 -2.80 9.76
N GLU A 14 0.48 -2.97 10.65
CA GLU A 14 -0.94 -2.88 10.28
C GLU A 14 -1.34 -1.49 9.80
N LEU A 15 -0.73 -0.45 10.36
CA LEU A 15 -0.85 0.94 9.93
C LEU A 15 0.50 1.37 9.36
N MET A 16 0.57 1.50 8.04
CA MET A 16 1.78 1.87 7.34
C MET A 16 1.89 3.39 7.19
N THR A 17 3.10 3.90 7.27
CA THR A 17 3.46 5.24 6.82
C THR A 17 3.54 5.30 5.29
N GLU A 18 3.72 6.50 4.74
CA GLU A 18 3.88 6.65 3.29
C GLU A 18 5.13 5.93 2.74
N ALA A 19 6.25 5.97 3.48
CA ALA A 19 7.47 5.28 3.09
C ALA A 19 7.25 3.75 3.03
N GLU A 20 6.60 3.19 4.05
CA GLU A 20 6.28 1.76 4.10
C GLU A 20 5.29 1.36 3.01
N LEU A 21 4.30 2.20 2.70
CA LEU A 21 3.38 1.97 1.58
C LEU A 21 4.12 1.93 0.25
N VAL A 22 5.06 2.85 0.02
CA VAL A 22 5.87 2.93 -1.20
C VAL A 22 6.66 1.63 -1.39
N GLU A 23 7.25 1.11 -0.32
CA GLU A 23 7.94 -0.19 -0.34
C GLU A 23 6.97 -1.36 -0.52
N PHE A 24 5.83 -1.33 0.15
CA PHE A 24 4.79 -2.37 0.07
C PHE A 24 4.26 -2.53 -1.36
N LEU A 25 3.96 -1.42 -2.03
CA LEU A 25 3.50 -1.38 -3.42
C LEU A 25 4.63 -1.55 -4.45
N ARG A 26 5.88 -1.66 -3.99
CA ARG A 26 7.08 -1.76 -4.83
C ARG A 26 7.18 -0.63 -5.87
N ILE A 27 6.73 0.58 -5.51
CA ILE A 27 6.76 1.74 -6.41
C ILE A 27 8.17 1.99 -6.98
N PRO A 28 9.28 1.87 -6.22
CA PRO A 28 10.63 2.05 -6.77
C PRO A 28 11.01 1.05 -7.87
N ALA A 29 10.38 -0.13 -7.90
CA ALA A 29 10.65 -1.14 -8.92
C ALA A 29 9.86 -0.89 -10.23
N VAL A 30 8.73 -0.20 -10.15
CA VAL A 30 7.83 0.04 -11.30
C VAL A 30 7.86 1.48 -11.81
N SER A 31 8.24 2.43 -10.96
CA SER A 31 8.37 3.85 -11.28
C SER A 31 9.83 4.25 -11.27
N LYS A 32 10.32 4.84 -12.36
CA LYS A 32 11.68 5.38 -12.49
C LYS A 32 11.84 6.79 -11.90
N GLY A 33 10.77 7.36 -11.34
CA GLY A 33 10.79 8.71 -10.78
C GLY A 33 11.33 8.72 -9.35
N ASP A 34 12.12 9.72 -9.02
CA ASP A 34 12.64 9.94 -7.65
C ASP A 34 11.57 10.45 -6.66
N ASP A 35 10.43 10.94 -7.18
CA ASP A 35 9.34 11.54 -6.40
C ASP A 35 8.20 10.54 -6.13
N TYR A 36 8.44 9.61 -5.20
CA TYR A 36 7.43 8.61 -4.81
C TYR A 36 6.19 9.24 -4.15
N GLY A 37 6.32 10.39 -3.49
CA GLY A 37 5.20 11.13 -2.90
C GLY A 37 4.18 11.59 -3.95
N ASN A 38 4.64 11.95 -5.16
CA ASN A 38 3.74 12.31 -6.27
C ASN A 38 2.94 11.09 -6.76
N VAL A 39 3.56 9.90 -6.77
CA VAL A 39 2.86 8.66 -7.12
C VAL A 39 1.76 8.37 -6.11
N VAL A 40 2.06 8.46 -4.81
CA VAL A 40 1.08 8.23 -3.75
C VAL A 40 -0.04 9.28 -3.80
N ALA A 41 0.28 10.56 -4.00
CA ALA A 41 -0.73 11.61 -4.18
C ALA A 41 -1.61 11.37 -5.41
N ASN A 42 -1.03 10.89 -6.50
CA ASN A 42 -1.78 10.52 -7.70
C ASN A 42 -2.69 9.32 -7.45
N LEU A 43 -2.22 8.28 -6.74
CA LEU A 43 -3.04 7.13 -6.35
C LEU A 43 -4.22 7.54 -5.45
N LYS A 44 -4.00 8.45 -4.50
CA LYS A 44 -5.07 9.03 -3.68
C LYS A 44 -6.13 9.73 -4.52
N ARG A 45 -5.71 10.54 -5.51
CA ARG A 45 -6.63 11.35 -6.33
C ARG A 45 -7.33 10.57 -7.44
N MET A 46 -6.63 9.65 -8.10
CA MET A 46 -7.09 8.99 -9.33
C MET A 46 -7.64 7.59 -9.11
N ARG A 47 -7.37 6.98 -7.95
CA ARG A 47 -7.70 5.59 -7.66
C ARG A 47 -8.32 5.40 -6.28
N ASP A 48 -8.62 6.47 -5.56
CA ASP A 48 -9.22 6.46 -4.21
C ASP A 48 -8.44 5.59 -3.21
N LEU A 49 -7.11 5.76 -3.18
CA LEU A 49 -6.24 5.02 -2.27
C LEU A 49 -6.68 5.24 -0.79
N PRO A 50 -6.98 4.16 -0.04
CA PRO A 50 -7.49 4.29 1.32
C PRO A 50 -6.42 4.81 2.27
N CYS A 51 -6.76 5.84 3.04
CA CYS A 51 -5.90 6.38 4.09
C CYS A 51 -6.72 6.90 5.26
N ILE A 52 -6.14 6.87 6.45
CA ILE A 52 -6.68 7.45 7.68
C ILE A 52 -5.76 8.56 8.17
N HIS A 53 -6.30 9.60 8.80
CA HIS A 53 -5.48 10.69 9.34
C HIS A 53 -5.43 10.59 10.86
N ILE A 54 -4.27 10.25 11.40
CA ILE A 54 -4.00 10.22 12.85
C ILE A 54 -3.00 11.33 13.14
N CYS A 55 -3.31 12.22 14.09
CA CYS A 55 -2.44 13.34 14.46
C CYS A 55 -1.99 14.22 13.26
N ARG A 56 -2.87 14.41 12.26
CA ARG A 56 -2.61 15.10 10.98
C ARG A 56 -1.63 14.40 10.03
N GLN A 57 -1.21 13.18 10.33
CA GLN A 57 -0.39 12.35 9.43
C GLN A 57 -1.26 11.29 8.74
N PRO A 58 -1.14 11.12 7.41
CA PRO A 58 -1.81 10.05 6.69
C PRO A 58 -1.13 8.71 6.99
N LEU A 59 -1.92 7.74 7.41
CA LEU A 59 -1.53 6.35 7.58
C LEU A 59 -2.39 5.45 6.70
N TYR A 60 -1.83 4.30 6.32
CA TYR A 60 -2.39 3.39 5.35
C TYR A 60 -2.63 2.04 6.02
N PRO A 61 -3.89 1.69 6.34
CA PRO A 61 -4.20 0.40 6.91
C PRO A 61 -3.91 -0.71 5.89
N ARG A 62 -3.05 -1.67 6.27
CA ARG A 62 -2.59 -2.75 5.38
C ARG A 62 -3.74 -3.55 4.78
N GLU A 63 -4.73 -3.91 5.59
CA GLU A 63 -5.89 -4.67 5.13
C GLU A 63 -6.72 -3.88 4.10
N ALA A 64 -6.90 -2.57 4.33
CA ALA A 64 -7.62 -1.71 3.39
C ALA A 64 -6.86 -1.57 2.06
N ILE A 65 -5.54 -1.46 2.11
CA ILE A 65 -4.69 -1.41 0.91
C ILE A 65 -4.75 -2.73 0.15
N GLN A 66 -4.72 -3.87 0.83
CA GLN A 66 -4.84 -5.19 0.18
C GLN A 66 -6.18 -5.36 -0.55
N ARG A 67 -7.29 -5.00 0.11
CA ARG A 67 -8.62 -5.00 -0.51
C ARG A 67 -8.67 -4.06 -1.72
N TRP A 68 -8.10 -2.86 -1.57
CA TRP A 68 -8.02 -1.90 -2.66
C TRP A 68 -7.23 -2.44 -3.87
N ILE A 69 -6.10 -3.14 -3.66
CA ILE A 69 -5.35 -3.78 -4.77
C ILE A 69 -6.22 -4.79 -5.51
N GLN A 70 -6.98 -5.60 -4.78
CA GLN A 70 -7.90 -6.57 -5.36
C GLN A 70 -8.96 -5.87 -6.22
N ASP A 71 -9.62 -4.84 -5.68
CA ASP A 71 -10.63 -4.06 -6.40
C ASP A 71 -10.07 -3.40 -7.67
N GLN A 72 -8.83 -2.86 -7.61
CA GLN A 72 -8.19 -2.29 -8.81
C GLN A 72 -7.88 -3.35 -9.85
N THR A 73 -7.44 -4.54 -9.43
CA THR A 73 -7.14 -5.65 -10.34
C THR A 73 -8.40 -6.12 -11.06
N GLU A 74 -9.54 -6.18 -10.37
CA GLU A 74 -10.84 -6.52 -10.98
C GLU A 74 -11.31 -5.46 -11.99
N LYS A 75 -11.00 -4.18 -11.74
CA LYS A 75 -11.33 -3.08 -12.67
C LYS A 75 -10.43 -3.04 -13.91
N GLU A 76 -9.18 -3.50 -13.80
CA GLU A 76 -8.22 -3.54 -14.91
C GLU A 76 -8.35 -4.79 -15.79
N GLN A 77 -9.02 -5.85 -15.32
CA GLN A 77 -9.30 -7.01 -16.16
C GLN A 77 -10.23 -6.61 -17.33
N PRO A 78 -9.80 -6.79 -18.59
CA PRO A 78 -10.69 -6.59 -19.73
C PRO A 78 -11.78 -7.66 -19.68
N ARG A 79 -13.03 -7.22 -19.66
CA ARG A 79 -14.20 -8.08 -19.89
C ARG A 79 -14.19 -8.68 -21.29
#